data_AF-A0A7C6S3S1-F1
#
_entry.id   AF-A0A7C6S3S1-F1
#
_cell.length_a   1.000
_cell.length_b   1.000
_cell.length_c   1.000
_cell.angle_alpha   90.00
_cell.angle_beta   90.00
_cell.angle_gamma   90.00
#
_symmetry.space_group_name_H-M   'P 1'
#
loop_
_entity.id
_entity.type
_entity.pdbx_description
1 polymer ?
#
loop_
_entity_poly.entity_id
_entity_poly.type
_entity_poly.pdbx_seq_one_letter_code
_entity_poly.pdbx_strand_id
1 'polypeptide(L)'
;WAPFVGTFIARISKGRTIRQLALGGLTLPTIVITLSMTILGASGVKLNELNNGAIAKAIDSDIAISLFEMFRYLTESNILQMALSIVAVIAVMIFFVTSSDSGSLVVCSLTSSGKSTVPKIQRIFWAFLEGTIAISILLIGGEAALTTLQSAVIILGLPFSIILLIIIFSLAKELQHSYKKYSHNQNIKLKRRLDKINKDSKFE
;
A
#
# COMPACT_ATOMS: atom_id res chain seq x y z
N TRP A 1 3.72 -5.30 -3.87
CA TRP A 1 3.32 -4.34 -2.81
C TRP A 1 2.72 -4.98 -1.56
N ALA A 2 2.08 -6.16 -1.62
CA ALA A 2 1.43 -6.75 -0.43
C ALA A 2 2.33 -6.97 0.80
N PRO A 3 3.61 -7.41 0.70
CA PRO A 3 4.49 -7.51 1.88
C PRO A 3 4.79 -6.16 2.54
N PHE A 4 5.00 -5.14 1.70
CA PHE A 4 5.25 -3.77 2.13
C PHE A 4 4.07 -3.21 2.93
N VAL A 5 2.88 -3.24 2.33
CA VAL A 5 1.66 -2.74 2.97
C VAL A 5 1.27 -3.61 4.16
N GLY A 6 1.40 -4.93 4.06
CA GLY A 6 1.05 -5.88 5.11
C GLY A 6 1.90 -5.72 6.38
N THR A 7 3.20 -5.54 6.24
CA THR A 7 4.09 -5.29 7.39
C THR A 7 3.82 -3.94 8.05
N PHE A 8 3.53 -2.91 7.26
CA PHE A 8 3.13 -1.60 7.78
C PHE A 8 1.82 -1.69 8.58
N ILE A 9 0.76 -2.26 7.98
CA ILE A 9 -0.54 -2.45 8.64
C ILE A 9 -0.37 -3.27 9.92
N ALA A 10 0.42 -4.35 9.89
CA ALA A 10 0.68 -5.19 11.06
C ALA A 10 1.31 -4.41 12.22
N ARG A 11 2.27 -3.51 11.94
CA ARG A 11 2.96 -2.70 12.97
C ARG A 11 2.03 -1.69 13.62
N ILE A 12 1.20 -0.98 12.85
CA ILE A 12 0.29 0.05 13.37
C ILE A 12 -1.00 -0.54 13.99
N SER A 13 -1.27 -1.83 13.77
CA SER A 13 -2.49 -2.49 14.24
C SER A 13 -2.34 -3.28 15.55
N LYS A 14 -1.23 -3.10 16.28
CA LYS A 14 -1.01 -3.79 17.56
C LYS A 14 -2.14 -3.48 18.55
N GLY A 15 -2.81 -4.52 19.05
CA GLY A 15 -3.93 -4.40 20.00
C GLY A 15 -5.32 -4.20 19.38
N ARG A 16 -5.44 -4.17 18.03
CA ARG A 16 -6.74 -4.14 17.35
C ARG A 16 -7.30 -5.55 17.13
N THR A 17 -8.63 -5.67 17.06
CA THR A 17 -9.26 -6.94 16.65
C THR A 17 -9.08 -7.16 15.14
N ILE A 18 -9.10 -8.42 14.70
CA ILE A 18 -8.99 -8.77 13.27
C ILE A 18 -10.09 -8.08 12.45
N ARG A 19 -11.31 -7.97 13.00
CA ARG A 19 -12.43 -7.29 12.35
C ARG A 19 -12.18 -5.79 12.18
N GLN A 20 -11.65 -5.12 13.22
CA GLN A 20 -11.28 -3.70 13.12
C GLN A 20 -10.15 -3.46 12.14
N LEU A 21 -9.15 -4.35 12.10
CA LEU A 21 -8.04 -4.30 11.15
C LEU A 21 -8.55 -4.45 9.71
N ALA A 22 -9.38 -5.45 9.44
CA ALA A 22 -9.92 -5.71 8.11
C ALA A 22 -10.82 -4.56 7.64
N LEU A 23 -11.77 -4.12 8.46
CA LEU A 23 -12.64 -3.00 8.12
C LEU A 23 -11.85 -1.70 7.97
N GLY A 24 -10.99 -1.34 8.93
CA GLY A 24 -10.18 -0.12 8.83
C GLY A 24 -9.25 -0.11 7.62
N GLY A 25 -8.56 -1.24 7.39
CA GLY A 25 -7.61 -1.39 6.29
C GLY A 25 -8.25 -1.40 4.89
N LEU A 26 -9.51 -1.80 4.76
CA LEU A 26 -10.23 -1.78 3.48
C LEU A 26 -11.01 -0.47 3.27
N THR A 27 -11.76 -0.02 4.29
CA THR A 27 -12.73 1.06 4.11
C THR A 27 -12.04 2.42 3.93
N LEU A 28 -11.01 2.71 4.73
CA LEU A 28 -10.33 4.02 4.66
C LEU A 28 -9.63 4.24 3.30
N PRO A 29 -8.79 3.32 2.78
CA PRO A 29 -8.18 3.53 1.47
C PRO A 29 -9.21 3.57 0.35
N THR A 30 -10.27 2.74 0.44
CA THR A 30 -11.33 2.73 -0.58
C THR A 30 -12.02 4.08 -0.69
N ILE A 31 -12.36 4.71 0.45
CA ILE A 31 -13.01 6.03 0.46
C ILE A 31 -12.07 7.08 -0.16
N VAL A 32 -10.80 7.11 0.25
CA VAL A 32 -9.83 8.09 -0.24
C VAL A 32 -9.59 7.93 -1.75
N ILE A 33 -9.40 6.70 -2.23
CA ILE A 33 -9.18 6.41 -3.65
C ILE A 33 -10.43 6.74 -4.45
N THR A 34 -11.62 6.37 -3.97
CA THR A 34 -12.89 6.67 -4.64
C THR A 34 -13.12 8.16 -4.76
N LEU A 35 -12.87 8.92 -3.68
CA LEU A 35 -12.98 10.38 -3.70
C LEU A 35 -11.97 10.99 -4.67
N SER A 36 -10.72 10.53 -4.65
CA SER A 36 -9.67 11.04 -5.54
C SER A 36 -9.98 10.76 -7.01
N MET A 37 -10.44 9.56 -7.33
CA MET A 37 -10.84 9.17 -8.68
C MET A 37 -12.11 9.90 -9.14
N THR A 38 -13.06 10.13 -8.23
CA THR A 38 -14.26 10.93 -8.54
C THR A 38 -13.86 12.38 -8.83
N ILE A 39 -13.02 13.00 -8.00
CA ILE A 39 -12.66 14.42 -8.18
C ILE A 39 -11.76 14.59 -9.41
N LEU A 40 -10.61 13.92 -9.47
CA LEU A 40 -9.63 14.11 -10.54
C LEU A 40 -10.03 13.38 -11.81
N GLY A 41 -10.48 12.13 -11.69
CA GLY A 41 -10.87 11.32 -12.85
C GLY A 41 -12.12 11.85 -13.55
N ALA A 42 -13.20 12.14 -12.80
CA ALA A 42 -14.41 12.67 -13.43
C ALA A 42 -14.19 14.08 -13.99
N SER A 43 -13.39 14.93 -13.33
CA SER A 43 -13.02 16.24 -13.87
C SER A 43 -12.21 16.11 -15.15
N GLY A 44 -11.23 15.20 -15.20
CA GLY A 44 -10.43 14.94 -16.40
C GLY A 44 -11.29 14.47 -17.58
N VAL A 45 -12.21 13.54 -17.36
CA VAL A 45 -13.15 13.06 -18.40
C VAL A 45 -14.05 14.19 -18.88
N LYS A 46 -14.65 14.96 -17.97
CA LYS A 46 -15.54 16.07 -18.31
C LYS A 46 -14.81 17.17 -19.09
N LEU A 47 -13.62 17.56 -18.66
CA LEU A 47 -12.80 18.55 -19.36
C LEU A 47 -12.37 18.05 -20.74
N ASN A 48 -12.06 16.76 -20.87
CA ASN A 48 -11.72 16.18 -22.15
C ASN A 48 -12.90 16.21 -23.14
N GLU A 49 -14.10 15.89 -22.66
CA GLU A 49 -15.33 15.95 -23.47
C GLU A 49 -15.64 17.37 -23.95
N LEU A 50 -15.59 18.34 -23.04
CA LEU A 50 -15.83 19.76 -23.35
C LEU A 50 -14.82 20.34 -24.35
N ASN A 51 -13.62 19.77 -24.43
CA ASN A 51 -12.54 20.22 -25.32
C ASN A 51 -12.29 19.25 -26.49
N ASN A 52 -13.32 18.55 -26.96
CA ASN A 52 -13.27 17.70 -28.16
C ASN A 52 -12.15 16.65 -28.14
N GLY A 53 -11.85 16.08 -26.97
CA GLY A 53 -10.83 15.04 -26.82
C GLY A 53 -9.39 15.55 -26.79
N ALA A 54 -9.17 16.86 -26.61
CA ALA A 54 -7.82 17.44 -26.65
C ALA A 54 -6.87 16.86 -25.59
N ILE A 55 -7.37 16.57 -24.39
CA ILE A 55 -6.57 15.97 -23.32
C ILE A 55 -6.16 14.55 -23.69
N ALA A 56 -7.08 13.73 -24.22
CA ALA A 56 -6.78 12.37 -24.65
C ALA A 56 -5.71 12.33 -25.75
N LYS A 57 -5.79 13.24 -26.73
CA LYS A 57 -4.79 13.36 -27.80
C LYS A 57 -3.40 13.75 -27.28
N ALA A 58 -3.34 14.60 -26.27
CA ALA A 58 -2.06 14.97 -25.65
C ALA A 58 -1.46 13.77 -24.88
N ILE A 59 -2.31 13.00 -24.18
CA ILE A 59 -1.90 11.80 -23.42
C ILE A 59 -1.37 10.69 -24.33
N ASP A 60 -1.89 10.55 -25.56
CA ASP A 60 -1.38 9.57 -26.53
C ASP A 60 0.11 9.79 -26.86
N SER A 61 0.58 11.05 -26.78
CA SER A 61 2.00 11.38 -26.98
C SER A 61 2.83 11.18 -25.72
N ASP A 62 2.32 11.57 -24.56
CA ASP A 62 2.99 11.36 -23.27
C ASP A 62 1.96 11.25 -22.14
N ILE A 63 1.91 10.09 -21.50
CA ILE A 63 1.01 9.86 -20.37
C ILE A 63 1.42 10.69 -19.14
N ALA A 64 2.71 11.04 -19.01
CA ALA A 64 3.23 11.78 -17.87
C ALA A 64 2.67 13.21 -17.78
N ILE A 65 2.25 13.81 -18.91
CA ILE A 65 1.70 15.17 -18.94
C ILE A 65 0.20 15.24 -18.62
N SER A 66 -0.49 14.10 -18.49
CA SER A 66 -1.95 14.01 -18.31
C SER A 66 -2.52 14.96 -17.27
N LEU A 67 -1.91 15.00 -16.08
CA LEU A 67 -2.37 15.84 -14.97
C LEU A 67 -2.18 17.35 -15.26
N PHE A 68 -1.09 17.70 -15.93
CA PHE A 68 -0.76 19.09 -16.27
C PHE A 68 -1.64 19.61 -17.40
N GLU A 69 -1.95 18.76 -18.38
CA GLU A 69 -2.95 19.06 -19.41
C GLU A 69 -4.34 19.26 -18.81
N MET A 70 -4.73 18.44 -17.83
CA MET A 70 -5.98 18.66 -17.10
C MET A 70 -5.99 20.03 -16.41
N PHE A 71 -4.90 20.45 -15.76
CA PHE A 71 -4.81 21.79 -15.15
C PHE A 71 -4.91 22.92 -16.16
N ARG A 72 -4.34 22.74 -17.36
CA ARG A 72 -4.43 23.72 -18.45
C ARG A 72 -5.86 24.01 -18.87
N TYR A 73 -6.72 22.98 -18.86
CA TYR A 73 -8.15 23.13 -19.18
C TYR A 73 -9.03 23.42 -17.97
N LEU A 74 -8.51 23.25 -16.75
CA LEU A 74 -9.24 23.53 -15.51
C LEU A 74 -9.32 25.03 -15.21
N THR A 75 -8.28 25.80 -15.57
CA THR A 75 -8.23 27.24 -15.32
C THR A 75 -7.52 27.99 -16.43
N GLU A 76 -8.06 29.14 -16.84
CA GLU A 76 -7.44 30.04 -17.82
C GLU A 76 -6.34 30.92 -17.20
N SER A 77 -6.21 30.92 -15.87
CA SER A 77 -5.21 31.73 -15.16
C SER A 77 -3.85 31.04 -15.13
N ASN A 78 -2.88 31.61 -15.85
CA ASN A 78 -1.49 31.15 -15.87
C ASN A 78 -0.87 31.01 -14.47
N ILE A 79 -1.24 31.88 -13.52
CA ILE A 79 -0.72 31.85 -12.15
C ILE A 79 -1.23 30.62 -11.41
N LEU A 80 -2.53 30.31 -11.53
CA LEU A 80 -3.13 29.15 -10.88
C LEU A 80 -2.63 27.85 -11.49
N GLN A 81 -2.49 27.78 -12.82
CA GLN A 81 -1.92 26.62 -13.50
C GLN A 81 -0.48 26.34 -13.01
N MET A 82 0.35 27.38 -12.93
CA MET A 82 1.72 27.24 -12.42
C MET A 82 1.74 26.77 -10.96
N ALA A 83 0.90 27.36 -10.11
CA ALA A 83 0.79 26.97 -8.70
C ALA A 83 0.38 25.49 -8.55
N LEU A 84 -0.67 25.04 -9.26
CA LEU A 84 -1.12 23.66 -9.25
C LEU A 84 -0.05 22.68 -9.75
N SER A 85 0.67 23.06 -10.79
CA SER A 85 1.76 22.25 -11.36
C SER A 85 2.91 22.09 -10.37
N ILE A 86 3.33 23.18 -9.71
CA ILE A 86 4.39 23.15 -8.68
C ILE A 86 3.95 22.27 -7.51
N VAL A 87 2.72 22.43 -7.02
CA VAL A 87 2.17 21.61 -5.94
C VAL A 87 2.14 20.14 -6.34
N ALA A 88 1.71 19.81 -7.56
CA ALA A 88 1.69 18.44 -8.07
C ALA A 88 3.10 17.83 -8.12
N VAL A 89 4.09 18.57 -8.64
CA VAL A 89 5.49 18.10 -8.69
C VAL A 89 6.03 17.86 -7.28
N ILE A 90 5.83 18.79 -6.35
CA ILE A 90 6.26 18.62 -4.95
C ILE A 90 5.56 17.42 -4.31
N ALA A 91 4.25 17.26 -4.52
CA ALA A 91 3.51 16.13 -4.00
C ALA A 91 4.05 14.79 -4.52
N VAL A 92 4.26 14.67 -5.85
CA VAL A 92 4.86 13.47 -6.46
C VAL A 92 6.25 13.21 -5.88
N MET A 93 7.07 14.24 -5.68
CA MET A 93 8.40 14.12 -5.12
C MET A 93 8.37 13.60 -3.67
N ILE A 94 7.49 14.16 -2.83
CA ILE A 94 7.30 13.71 -1.44
C ILE A 94 6.80 12.25 -1.42
N PHE A 95 5.81 11.92 -2.25
CA PHE A 95 5.29 10.56 -2.36
C PHE A 95 6.38 9.58 -2.79
N PHE A 96 7.20 9.95 -3.77
CA PHE A 96 8.31 9.13 -4.25
C PHE A 96 9.34 8.87 -3.14
N VAL A 97 9.84 9.94 -2.49
CA VAL A 97 10.85 9.82 -1.42
C VAL A 97 10.32 9.01 -0.25
N THR A 98 9.09 9.28 0.20
CA THR A 98 8.49 8.58 1.35
C THR A 98 8.23 7.11 1.04
N SER A 99 7.79 6.80 -0.20
CA SER A 99 7.56 5.43 -0.63
C SER A 99 8.85 4.64 -0.75
N SER A 100 9.91 5.22 -1.31
CA SER A 100 11.23 4.59 -1.40
C SER A 100 11.87 4.37 -0.02
N ASP A 101 11.77 5.36 0.88
CA ASP A 101 12.29 5.23 2.25
C ASP A 101 11.62 4.07 3.02
N SER A 102 10.31 3.93 2.83
CA SER A 102 9.53 2.86 3.46
C SER A 102 9.78 1.50 2.78
N GLY A 103 9.87 1.47 1.44
CA GLY A 103 10.12 0.26 0.65
C GLY A 103 11.47 -0.37 0.99
N SER A 104 12.53 0.43 0.94
CA SER A 104 13.89 0.01 1.29
C SER A 104 13.98 -0.55 2.71
N LEU A 105 13.22 0.01 3.67
CA LEU A 105 13.14 -0.51 5.04
C LEU A 105 12.52 -1.90 5.11
N VAL A 106 11.49 -2.18 4.31
CA VAL A 106 10.85 -3.50 4.30
C VAL A 106 11.78 -4.54 3.68
N VAL A 107 12.40 -4.24 2.53
CA VAL A 107 13.38 -5.14 1.88
C VAL A 107 14.54 -5.44 2.83
N CYS A 108 15.04 -4.43 3.52
CA CYS A 108 15.99 -4.53 4.62
C CYS A 108 15.58 -5.51 5.72
N SER A 109 14.34 -5.39 6.20
CA SER A 109 13.84 -6.25 7.27
C SER A 109 13.70 -7.71 6.83
N LEU A 110 13.30 -7.95 5.58
CA LEU A 110 13.17 -9.28 5.01
C LEU A 110 14.53 -9.95 4.80
N THR A 111 15.52 -9.18 4.36
CA THR A 111 16.89 -9.68 4.09
C THR A 111 17.74 -9.80 5.35
N SER A 112 17.29 -9.25 6.48
CA SER A 112 17.96 -9.34 7.80
C SER A 112 17.34 -10.41 8.72
N SER A 113 16.64 -11.40 8.17
CA SER A 113 15.90 -12.43 8.91
C SER A 113 14.88 -11.87 9.91
N GLY A 114 14.30 -10.70 9.64
CA GLY A 114 13.26 -10.10 10.49
C GLY A 114 13.76 -9.40 11.75
N LYS A 115 15.07 -9.12 11.88
CA LYS A 115 15.61 -8.34 13.01
C LYS A 115 14.98 -6.95 13.07
N SER A 116 14.62 -6.52 14.28
CA SER A 116 13.98 -5.21 14.54
C SER A 116 14.92 -4.02 14.27
N THR A 117 16.23 -4.23 14.35
CA THR A 117 17.28 -3.26 14.05
C THR A 117 18.05 -3.69 12.80
N VAL A 118 17.76 -3.05 11.68
CA VAL A 118 18.47 -3.33 10.42
C VAL A 118 19.72 -2.44 10.31
N PRO A 119 20.88 -2.98 9.85
CA PRO A 119 22.06 -2.17 9.62
C PRO A 119 21.81 -1.00 8.65
N LYS A 120 22.27 0.21 9.01
CA LYS A 120 22.08 1.42 8.20
C LYS A 120 22.68 1.29 6.79
N ILE A 121 23.81 0.59 6.66
CA ILE A 121 24.52 0.36 5.39
C ILE A 121 23.66 -0.48 4.44
N GLN A 122 22.98 -1.51 4.95
CA GLN A 122 22.08 -2.36 4.16
C GLN A 122 20.89 -1.56 3.63
N ARG A 123 20.38 -0.60 4.43
CA ARG A 123 19.32 0.32 3.99
C ARG A 123 19.75 1.22 2.85
N ILE A 124 20.92 1.83 2.98
CA ILE A 124 21.48 2.69 1.94
C ILE A 124 21.70 1.87 0.66
N PHE A 125 22.22 0.64 0.79
CA PHE A 125 22.39 -0.27 -0.35
C PHE A 125 21.09 -0.54 -1.09
N TRP A 126 20.01 -0.92 -0.39
CA TRP A 126 18.72 -1.20 -1.02
C TRP A 126 18.07 0.06 -1.62
N ALA A 127 18.14 1.20 -0.94
CA ALA A 127 17.62 2.46 -1.47
C ALA A 127 18.37 2.89 -2.75
N PHE A 128 19.69 2.75 -2.76
CA PHE A 128 20.51 3.08 -3.93
C PHE A 128 20.26 2.12 -5.10
N LEU A 129 20.10 0.82 -4.82
CA LEU A 129 19.80 -0.18 -5.83
C LEU A 129 18.43 0.06 -6.49
N GLU A 130 17.39 0.35 -5.70
CA GLU A 130 16.06 0.71 -6.20
C GLU A 130 16.12 1.95 -7.11
N GLY A 131 16.84 3.00 -6.68
CA GLY A 131 17.03 4.20 -7.49
C GLY A 131 17.80 3.94 -8.79
N THR A 132 18.84 3.11 -8.75
CA THR A 132 19.64 2.73 -9.93
C THR A 132 18.79 1.96 -10.93
N ILE A 133 17.94 1.03 -10.47
CA ILE A 133 17.02 0.30 -11.34
C ILE A 133 16.00 1.25 -11.96
N ALA A 134 15.43 2.18 -11.18
CA ALA A 134 14.49 3.18 -11.71
C ALA A 134 15.13 4.06 -12.79
N ILE A 135 16.34 4.58 -12.54
CA ILE A 135 17.10 5.37 -13.52
C ILE A 135 17.40 4.54 -14.77
N SER A 136 17.83 3.29 -14.60
CA SER A 136 18.15 2.40 -15.72
C SER A 136 16.93 2.15 -16.61
N ILE A 137 15.76 1.92 -16.00
CA ILE A 137 14.50 1.71 -16.74
C ILE A 137 14.09 2.98 -17.49
N LEU A 138 14.25 4.16 -16.88
CA LEU A 138 13.92 5.43 -17.54
C LEU A 138 14.87 5.73 -18.71
N LEU A 139 16.17 5.51 -18.54
CA LEU A 139 17.18 5.77 -19.58
C LEU A 139 17.10 4.79 -20.75
N ILE A 140 16.89 3.49 -20.47
CA ILE A 140 16.86 2.44 -21.50
C ILE A 140 15.48 2.35 -22.15
N GLY A 141 14.42 2.51 -21.36
CA GLY A 141 13.04 2.33 -21.81
C GLY A 141 12.51 3.48 -22.66
N GLY A 142 12.99 4.72 -22.46
CA GLY A 142 12.46 5.90 -23.17
C GLY A 142 10.93 5.97 -23.08
N GLU A 143 10.25 6.12 -24.23
CA GLU A 143 8.78 6.09 -24.31
C GLU A 143 8.16 4.74 -23.92
N ALA A 144 8.89 3.64 -24.10
CA ALA A 144 8.49 2.29 -23.70
C ALA A 144 8.84 1.95 -22.24
N ALA A 145 9.39 2.89 -21.46
CA ALA A 145 9.72 2.65 -20.05
C ALA A 145 8.47 2.26 -19.25
N LEU A 146 7.33 2.91 -19.52
CA LEU A 146 6.07 2.62 -18.84
C LEU A 146 5.55 1.21 -19.16
N THR A 147 5.54 0.83 -20.43
CA THR A 147 5.07 -0.50 -20.85
C THR A 147 5.99 -1.58 -20.31
N THR A 148 7.30 -1.36 -20.36
CA THR A 148 8.31 -2.26 -19.76
C THR A 148 8.08 -2.45 -18.26
N LEU A 149 7.84 -1.36 -17.53
CA LEU A 149 7.58 -1.42 -16.08
C LEU A 149 6.27 -2.17 -15.78
N GLN A 150 5.21 -1.91 -16.56
CA GLN A 150 3.95 -2.64 -16.42
C GLN A 150 4.11 -4.14 -16.67
N SER A 151 4.79 -4.53 -17.75
CA SER A 151 5.08 -5.94 -18.05
C SER A 151 5.90 -6.61 -16.95
N ALA A 152 6.95 -5.95 -16.45
CA ALA A 152 7.76 -6.46 -15.35
C ALA A 152 6.93 -6.68 -14.07
N VAL A 153 6.05 -5.73 -13.73
CA VAL A 153 5.14 -5.86 -12.58
C VAL A 153 4.18 -7.04 -12.73
N ILE A 154 3.63 -7.28 -13.93
CA ILE A 154 2.74 -8.42 -14.19
C ILE A 154 3.50 -9.75 -14.06
N ILE A 155 4.67 -9.85 -14.70
CA ILE A 155 5.49 -11.07 -14.69
C ILE A 155 5.93 -11.42 -13.27
N LEU A 156 6.37 -10.43 -12.48
CA LEU A 156 6.78 -10.65 -11.08
C LEU A 156 5.59 -10.81 -10.13
N GLY A 157 4.44 -10.19 -10.45
CA GLY A 157 3.23 -10.26 -9.66
C GLY A 157 2.57 -11.64 -9.68
N LEU A 158 2.63 -12.35 -10.82
CA LEU A 158 2.03 -13.67 -10.98
C LEU A 158 2.61 -14.73 -10.02
N PRO A 159 3.93 -15.01 -9.96
CA PRO A 159 4.47 -15.98 -9.00
C PRO A 159 4.23 -15.53 -7.56
N PHE A 160 4.27 -14.22 -7.30
CA PHE A 160 3.98 -13.67 -5.99
C PHE A 160 2.51 -13.89 -5.56
N SER A 161 1.57 -13.91 -6.51
CA SER A 161 0.16 -14.21 -6.23
C SER A 161 -0.04 -15.65 -5.70
N ILE A 162 0.73 -16.62 -6.22
CA ILE A 162 0.72 -18.00 -5.73
C ILE A 162 1.17 -18.04 -4.27
N ILE A 163 2.23 -17.30 -3.93
CA ILE A 163 2.71 -17.18 -2.55
C ILE A 163 1.63 -16.57 -1.64
N LEU A 164 0.90 -15.55 -2.10
CA LEU A 164 -0.21 -14.97 -1.33
C LEU A 164 -1.34 -15.97 -1.05
N LEU A 165 -1.69 -16.84 -2.01
CA LEU A 165 -2.68 -17.89 -1.78
C LEU A 165 -2.23 -18.87 -0.69
N ILE A 166 -0.94 -19.25 -0.70
CA ILE A 166 -0.35 -20.09 0.35
C ILE A 166 -0.42 -19.38 1.71
N ILE A 167 -0.11 -18.08 1.76
CA ILE A 167 -0.19 -17.28 3.00
C ILE A 167 -1.63 -17.23 3.52
N ILE A 168 -2.62 -17.04 2.64
CA ILE A 168 -4.05 -17.03 3.02
C ILE A 168 -4.45 -18.38 3.64
N PHE A 169 -4.07 -19.49 3.01
CA PHE A 169 -4.38 -20.83 3.52
C PHE A 169 -3.70 -21.10 4.87
N SER A 170 -2.41 -20.78 4.99
CA SER A 170 -1.65 -20.90 6.24
C SER A 170 -2.24 -20.04 7.35
N LEU A 171 -2.64 -18.80 7.04
CA LEU A 171 -3.27 -17.89 7.99
C LEU A 171 -4.62 -18.44 8.47
N ALA A 172 -5.45 -18.95 7.56
CA ALA A 172 -6.75 -19.54 7.92
C ALA A 172 -6.57 -20.73 8.88
N LYS A 173 -5.62 -21.63 8.58
CA LYS A 173 -5.29 -22.77 9.43
C LYS A 173 -4.77 -22.32 10.80
N GLU A 174 -3.88 -21.33 10.85
CA GLU A 174 -3.31 -20.82 12.09
C GLU A 174 -4.35 -20.10 12.96
N LEU A 175 -5.28 -19.34 12.36
CA LEU A 175 -6.39 -18.71 13.07
C LEU A 175 -7.30 -19.76 13.71
N GLN A 176 -7.66 -20.82 12.99
CA GLN A 176 -8.49 -21.91 13.53
C GLN A 176 -7.80 -22.62 14.69
N HIS A 177 -6.50 -22.91 14.56
CA HIS A 177 -5.71 -23.54 15.60
C HIS A 177 -5.58 -22.64 16.84
N SER A 178 -5.26 -21.37 16.64
CA SER A 178 -5.16 -20.36 17.70
C SER A 178 -6.51 -20.13 18.41
N TYR A 179 -7.62 -20.13 17.68
CA TYR A 179 -8.97 -20.00 18.26
C TYR A 179 -9.31 -21.20 19.15
N LYS A 180 -9.04 -22.43 18.69
CA LYS A 180 -9.24 -23.65 19.51
C LYS A 180 -8.41 -23.60 20.79
N LYS A 181 -7.13 -23.22 20.70
CA LYS A 181 -6.23 -23.08 21.85
C LYS A 181 -6.71 -22.01 22.83
N TYR A 182 -7.18 -20.87 22.32
CA TYR A 182 -7.75 -19.79 23.13
C TYR A 182 -9.01 -20.23 23.88
N SER A 183 -9.96 -20.87 23.18
CA SER A 183 -11.21 -21.40 23.75
C SER A 183 -10.94 -22.46 24.83
N HIS A 184 -10.00 -23.37 24.58
CA HIS A 184 -9.59 -24.38 25.56
C HIS A 184 -9.03 -23.75 26.85
N ASN A 185 -8.14 -22.77 26.72
CA ASN A 185 -7.56 -22.07 27.88
C ASN A 185 -8.60 -21.26 28.67
N GLN A 186 -9.57 -20.66 27.99
CA GLN A 186 -10.71 -19.99 28.62
C GLN A 186 -11.54 -20.97 29.46
N ASN A 187 -11.87 -22.14 28.91
CA ASN A 187 -12.62 -23.17 29.62
C ASN A 187 -11.88 -23.68 30.87
N ILE A 188 -10.55 -23.86 30.80
CA ILE A 188 -9.75 -24.22 31.98
C ILE A 188 -9.80 -23.13 33.06
N LYS A 189 -9.65 -21.86 32.66
CA LYS A 189 -9.74 -20.73 33.61
C LYS A 189 -11.12 -20.64 34.26
N LEU A 190 -12.18 -20.87 33.48
CA LEU A 190 -13.56 -20.86 33.97
C LEU A 190 -13.79 -21.99 34.98
N LYS A 191 -13.37 -23.23 34.66
CA LYS A 191 -13.46 -24.38 35.57
C LYS A 191 -12.77 -24.10 36.90
N ARG A 192 -11.52 -23.60 36.87
CA ARG A 192 -10.78 -23.24 38.10
C ARG A 192 -11.49 -22.19 38.94
N ARG A 193 -12.20 -21.23 38.32
CA ARG A 193 -12.99 -20.22 39.05
C ARG A 193 -14.24 -20.85 39.67
N LEU A 194 -14.94 -21.72 38.95
CA LEU A 194 -16.11 -22.43 39.45
C LEU A 194 -15.75 -23.35 40.63
N ASP A 195 -14.65 -24.10 40.52
CA ASP A 195 -14.16 -24.98 41.59
C ASP A 195 -13.81 -24.18 42.85
N LYS A 196 -13.25 -22.98 42.69
CA LYS A 196 -12.94 -22.09 43.82
C LYS A 196 -14.22 -21.58 44.49
N ILE A 197 -15.18 -21.09 43.73
CA ILE A 197 -16.47 -20.61 44.26
C ILE A 197 -17.21 -21.74 45.00
N ASN A 198 -17.26 -22.94 44.42
CA ASN A 198 -17.93 -24.09 45.03
C ASN A 198 -17.22 -24.60 46.30
N LYS A 199 -15.90 -24.38 46.39
CA LYS A 199 -15.15 -24.65 47.60
C LYS A 199 -15.48 -23.61 48.68
N ASP A 200 -15.49 -22.33 48.33
CA ASP A 200 -15.78 -21.24 49.27
C ASP A 200 -17.24 -21.32 49.79
N SER A 201 -18.21 -21.71 48.95
CA SER A 201 -19.63 -21.87 49.34
C SER A 201 -19.91 -23.10 50.23
N LYS A 202 -18.95 -23.99 50.43
CA LYS A 202 -19.07 -25.13 51.37
C LYS A 202 -18.60 -24.82 52.79
N PHE A 203 -17.99 -23.65 52.99
CA PHE A 203 -17.48 -23.20 54.29
C PHE A 203 -18.38 -22.15 54.98
N GLU A 204 -19.52 -21.80 54.37
CA GLU A 204 -20.64 -21.07 54.98
C GLU A 204 -21.78 -22.05 55.30
#